data_AF-A0A4Y2L668-F1
#
_entry.id   AF-A0A4Y2L668-F1
#
_cell.length_a   1.000
_cell.length_b   1.000
_cell.length_c   1.000
_cell.angle_alpha   90.00
_cell.angle_beta   90.00
_cell.angle_gamma   90.00
#
_symmetry.space_group_name_H-M   'P 1'
#
loop_
_entity.id
_entity.type
_entity.pdbx_description
1 polymer ?
#
loop_
_entity_poly.entity_id
_entity_poly.type
_entity_poly.pdbx_seq_one_letter_code
_entity_poly.pdbx_strand_id
1 'polypeptide(L)'
;MIHLYSTKSGTRRWLMHVFFNVLDISAINAWILYKEVTGKKKLSRRNFILQLCEKLRAPYASSRNTANARKPMEQSVNREETIQRRTKCRVKLSCKRNHTWKTCPDCKIAVCSKCASREVGCIDCYENSTK
;
A
#
# COMPACT_ATOMS: atom_id res chain seq x y z
N MET A 1 -21.19 -21.99 7.28
CA MET A 1 -20.83 -22.11 5.86
C MET A 1 -20.32 -20.81 5.23
N ILE A 2 -20.98 -19.66 5.46
CA ILE A 2 -20.58 -18.36 4.88
C ILE A 2 -19.21 -17.85 5.37
N HIS A 3 -18.91 -17.97 6.67
CA HIS A 3 -17.71 -17.37 7.27
C HIS A 3 -16.35 -17.80 6.70
N LEU A 4 -16.21 -19.03 6.20
CA LEU A 4 -14.90 -19.59 5.81
C LEU A 4 -14.27 -18.92 4.57
N TYR A 5 -15.08 -18.36 3.67
CA TYR A 5 -14.61 -17.61 2.48
C TYR A 5 -15.37 -16.28 2.35
N SER A 6 -15.67 -15.64 3.48
CA SER A 6 -16.44 -14.39 3.49
C SER A 6 -15.63 -13.25 2.88
N THR A 7 -16.32 -12.40 2.12
CA THR A 7 -15.77 -11.17 1.51
C THR A 7 -15.86 -9.95 2.45
N LYS A 8 -16.33 -10.15 3.69
CA LYS A 8 -16.46 -9.08 4.68
C LYS A 8 -15.15 -8.34 4.88
N SER A 9 -15.25 -7.01 4.84
CA SER A 9 -14.14 -6.10 5.10
C SER A 9 -14.54 -5.06 6.14
N GLY A 10 -13.55 -4.55 6.88
CA GLY A 10 -13.76 -3.51 7.87
C GLY A 10 -14.21 -2.21 7.21
N THR A 11 -15.50 -1.89 7.32
CA THR A 11 -16.09 -0.67 6.75
C THR A 11 -17.08 -0.03 7.71
N ARG A 12 -17.16 1.30 7.69
CA ARG A 12 -18.13 2.09 8.48
C ARG A 12 -19.45 2.32 7.73
N ARG A 13 -19.51 1.96 6.45
CA ARG A 13 -20.69 2.17 5.60
C ARG A 13 -21.59 0.93 5.68
N TRP A 14 -22.79 1.07 6.24
CA TRP A 14 -23.77 -0.02 6.37
C TRP A 14 -24.04 -0.74 5.04
N LEU A 15 -24.24 0.01 3.95
CA LEU A 15 -24.56 -0.57 2.64
C LEU A 15 -23.46 -1.51 2.12
N MET A 16 -22.19 -1.25 2.47
CA MET A 16 -21.10 -2.13 2.08
C MET A 16 -21.16 -3.48 2.82
N HIS A 17 -21.62 -3.51 4.08
CA HIS A 17 -21.85 -4.76 4.80
C HIS A 17 -22.95 -5.59 4.15
N VAL A 18 -24.05 -4.93 3.74
CA VAL A 18 -25.14 -5.60 3.00
C VAL A 18 -24.62 -6.17 1.68
N PHE A 19 -23.85 -5.38 0.94
CA PHE A 19 -23.23 -5.80 -0.32
C PHE A 19 -22.33 -7.03 -0.16
N PHE A 20 -21.43 -7.06 0.83
CA PHE A 20 -20.57 -8.22 1.08
C PHE A 20 -21.38 -9.47 1.47
N ASN A 21 -22.45 -9.31 2.25
CA ASN A 21 -23.33 -10.43 2.58
C ASN A 21 -24.05 -10.99 1.34
N VAL A 22 -24.54 -10.12 0.45
CA VAL A 22 -25.16 -10.54 -0.82
C VAL A 22 -24.16 -11.29 -1.69
N LEU A 23 -22.92 -10.77 -1.82
CA LEU A 23 -21.86 -11.45 -2.57
C LEU A 23 -21.57 -12.85 -2.03
N ASP A 24 -21.47 -13.01 -0.72
CA ASP A 24 -21.21 -14.30 -0.08
C ASP A 24 -22.33 -15.32 -0.36
N ILE A 25 -23.60 -14.89 -0.27
CA ILE A 25 -24.77 -15.74 -0.56
C ILE A 25 -24.81 -16.11 -2.05
N SER A 26 -24.62 -15.13 -2.93
CA SER A 26 -24.60 -15.35 -4.38
C SER A 26 -23.52 -16.34 -4.81
N ALA A 27 -22.31 -16.27 -4.23
CA ALA A 27 -21.22 -17.19 -4.54
C ALA A 27 -21.54 -18.63 -4.11
N ILE A 28 -22.21 -18.83 -2.97
CA ILE A 28 -22.64 -20.15 -2.51
C ILE A 28 -23.75 -20.70 -3.43
N ASN A 29 -24.74 -19.88 -3.76
CA ASN A 29 -25.83 -20.27 -4.64
C ASN A 29 -25.31 -20.66 -6.03
N ALA A 30 -24.39 -19.87 -6.59
CA ALA A 30 -23.74 -20.18 -7.86
C ALA A 30 -22.94 -21.50 -7.81
N TRP A 31 -22.24 -21.77 -6.70
CA TRP A 31 -21.50 -23.03 -6.53
C TRP A 31 -22.43 -24.25 -6.48
N ILE A 32 -23.56 -24.14 -5.78
CA ILE A 32 -24.57 -25.20 -5.70
C ILE A 32 -25.11 -25.48 -7.10
N LEU A 33 -25.61 -24.45 -7.79
CA LEU A 33 -26.13 -24.58 -9.15
C LEU A 33 -25.10 -25.16 -10.13
N TYR A 34 -23.85 -24.72 -10.05
CA TYR A 34 -22.79 -25.23 -10.93
C TYR A 34 -22.55 -26.74 -10.76
N LYS A 35 -22.58 -27.23 -9.51
CA LYS A 35 -22.43 -28.68 -9.24
C LYS A 35 -23.60 -29.48 -9.76
N GLU A 36 -24.82 -29.00 -9.57
CA GLU A 36 -26.03 -29.68 -10.03
C GLU A 36 -26.09 -29.75 -11.55
N VAL A 37 -25.84 -28.63 -12.24
CA VAL A 37 -25.93 -28.54 -13.70
C VAL A 37 -24.78 -29.28 -14.40
N THR A 38 -23.56 -29.21 -13.86
CA THR A 38 -22.38 -29.80 -14.53
C THR A 38 -22.08 -31.22 -14.08
N GLY A 39 -22.79 -31.76 -13.08
CA GLY A 39 -22.51 -33.05 -12.47
C GLY A 39 -21.17 -33.13 -11.72
N LYS A 40 -20.48 -32.00 -11.51
CA LYS A 40 -19.14 -31.90 -10.89
C LYS A 40 -19.20 -31.96 -9.36
N LYS A 41 -19.71 -33.07 -8.81
CA LYS A 41 -19.94 -33.25 -7.36
C LYS A 41 -18.67 -33.09 -6.50
N LYS A 42 -17.49 -33.38 -7.06
CA LYS A 42 -16.19 -33.31 -6.36
C LYS A 42 -15.56 -31.91 -6.33
N LEU A 43 -16.15 -30.89 -6.98
CA LEU A 43 -15.57 -29.55 -7.00
C LEU A 43 -15.73 -28.87 -5.64
N SER A 44 -14.60 -28.65 -4.96
CA SER A 44 -14.59 -27.92 -3.69
C SER A 44 -15.05 -26.47 -3.89
N ARG A 45 -15.75 -25.93 -2.89
CA ARG A 45 -16.23 -24.54 -2.90
C ARG A 45 -15.09 -23.52 -3.08
N ARG A 46 -13.93 -23.78 -2.47
CA ARG A 46 -12.73 -22.95 -2.64
C ARG A 46 -12.28 -22.87 -4.09
N ASN A 47 -12.15 -24.03 -4.74
CA ASN A 47 -11.68 -24.10 -6.13
C ASN A 47 -12.67 -23.43 -7.08
N PHE A 48 -13.97 -23.59 -6.82
CA PHE A 48 -15.01 -22.87 -7.56
C PHE A 48 -14.85 -21.35 -7.44
N ILE A 49 -14.73 -20.82 -6.22
CA ILE A 49 -14.57 -19.38 -5.99
C ILE A 49 -13.30 -18.86 -6.68
N LEU A 50 -12.18 -19.58 -6.58
CA LEU A 50 -10.93 -19.18 -7.26
C LEU A 50 -11.09 -19.12 -8.78
N GLN A 51 -11.71 -20.15 -9.39
CA GLN A 51 -11.98 -20.17 -10.84
C GLN A 51 -12.94 -19.04 -11.24
N LEU A 52 -13.96 -18.78 -10.43
CA LEU A 52 -14.92 -17.70 -10.65
C LEU A 52 -14.22 -16.34 -10.64
N CYS A 53 -13.42 -16.07 -9.61
CA CYS A 53 -12.65 -14.83 -9.51
C CYS A 53 -11.72 -14.64 -10.72
N GLU A 54 -11.03 -15.69 -11.16
CA GLU A 54 -10.13 -15.60 -12.31
C GLU A 54 -10.90 -15.28 -13.61
N LYS A 55 -12.04 -15.93 -13.83
CA LYS A 55 -12.91 -15.64 -14.99
C LYS A 55 -13.48 -14.22 -14.97
N LEU A 56 -13.91 -13.75 -13.80
CA LEU A 56 -14.42 -12.38 -13.65
C LEU A 56 -13.33 -11.33 -13.83
N ARG A 57 -12.09 -11.64 -13.41
CA ARG A 57 -10.92 -10.76 -13.53
C ARG A 57 -10.37 -10.70 -14.96
N ALA A 58 -10.36 -11.81 -15.68
CA ALA A 58 -9.75 -11.94 -17.01
C ALA A 58 -10.07 -10.79 -17.99
N PRO A 59 -11.33 -10.37 -18.21
CA PRO A 59 -11.63 -9.29 -19.16
C PRO A 59 -11.06 -7.92 -18.74
N TYR A 60 -10.86 -7.70 -17.43
CA TYR A 60 -10.32 -6.45 -16.89
C TYR A 60 -8.79 -6.48 -16.69
N ALA A 61 -8.18 -7.66 -16.69
CA ALA A 61 -6.73 -7.79 -16.59
C ALA A 61 -6.03 -7.27 -17.87
N SER A 62 -6.61 -7.58 -19.04
CA SER A 62 -6.06 -7.15 -20.34
C SER A 62 -6.12 -5.63 -20.54
N SER A 63 -7.21 -4.98 -20.12
CA SER A 63 -7.35 -3.52 -20.17
C SER A 63 -6.49 -2.80 -19.13
N ARG A 64 -6.20 -3.45 -17.99
CA ARG A 64 -5.26 -2.93 -17.00
C ARG A 64 -3.80 -3.06 -17.44
N ASN A 65 -3.45 -4.08 -18.21
CA ASN A 65 -2.09 -4.24 -18.72
C ASN A 65 -1.73 -3.21 -19.80
N THR A 66 -2.72 -2.71 -20.57
CA THR A 66 -2.49 -1.64 -21.56
C THR A 66 -2.48 -0.24 -20.93
N ALA A 67 -3.29 0.01 -19.89
CA ALA A 67 -3.33 1.29 -19.18
C ALA A 67 -2.30 1.40 -18.02
N ASN A 68 -1.83 0.27 -17.49
CA ASN A 68 -0.85 0.17 -16.41
C ASN A 68 0.13 -0.96 -16.72
N ALA A 69 0.88 -0.85 -17.82
CA ALA A 69 2.14 -1.56 -17.97
C ALA A 69 3.15 -1.07 -16.90
N ARG A 70 2.86 -1.33 -15.63
CA ARG A 70 3.87 -1.33 -14.58
C ARG A 70 4.70 -2.57 -14.88
N LYS A 71 5.90 -2.34 -15.40
CA LYS A 71 6.93 -3.35 -15.58
C LYS A 71 6.95 -4.29 -14.35
N PRO A 72 7.22 -5.59 -14.53
CA PRO A 72 7.65 -6.44 -13.41
C PRO A 72 8.68 -5.65 -12.61
N MET A 73 8.56 -5.66 -11.29
CA MET A 73 9.42 -4.91 -10.38
C MET A 73 10.86 -5.44 -10.48
N GLU A 74 11.57 -5.04 -11.54
CA GLU A 74 13.01 -5.03 -11.59
C GLU A 74 13.44 -3.84 -10.73
N GLN A 75 14.13 -4.16 -9.63
CA GLN A 75 14.84 -3.18 -8.82
C GLN A 75 15.81 -2.40 -9.72
N SER A 76 15.37 -1.26 -10.22
CA SER A 76 16.24 -0.31 -10.90
C SER A 76 15.73 1.11 -10.66
N VAL A 77 16.36 1.72 -9.66
CA VAL A 77 16.98 3.06 -9.75
C VAL A 77 16.52 3.88 -10.96
N ASN A 78 15.51 4.74 -10.79
CA ASN A 78 15.73 6.17 -11.05
C ASN A 78 14.54 7.06 -10.65
N ARG A 79 14.90 8.12 -9.92
CA ARG A 79 14.41 9.50 -10.07
C ARG A 79 12.89 9.70 -10.12
N GLU A 80 12.26 9.48 -8.98
CA GLU A 80 11.05 10.20 -8.66
C GLU A 80 11.42 11.67 -8.39
N GLU A 81 10.90 12.58 -9.21
CA GLU A 81 10.51 13.92 -8.73
C GLU A 81 9.41 13.71 -7.69
N THR A 82 9.84 13.24 -6.53
CA THR A 82 9.03 13.19 -5.34
C THR A 82 8.57 14.61 -5.10
N ILE A 83 7.27 14.80 -4.88
CA ILE A 83 6.79 15.93 -4.10
C ILE A 83 7.47 15.74 -2.75
N GLN A 84 8.67 16.32 -2.60
CA GLN A 84 9.47 16.18 -1.42
C GLN A 84 8.56 16.66 -0.29
N ARG A 85 8.45 15.90 0.80
CA ARG A 85 7.73 16.36 2.00
C ARG A 85 8.77 16.86 3.00
N ARG A 86 8.49 17.99 3.67
CA ARG A 86 9.38 18.54 4.70
C ARG A 86 9.55 17.52 5.83
N THR A 87 10.78 17.12 6.11
CA THR A 87 11.11 16.17 7.18
C THR A 87 11.38 16.90 8.50
N LYS A 88 11.15 16.26 9.65
CA LYS A 88 11.43 16.84 10.96
C LYS A 88 12.95 16.94 11.21
N CYS A 89 13.37 18.01 11.88
CA CYS A 89 14.74 18.20 12.36
C CYS A 89 15.14 17.05 13.31
N ARG A 90 16.40 16.57 13.20
CA ARG A 90 16.93 15.52 14.09
C ARG A 90 18.31 15.84 14.68
N VAL A 91 18.73 17.11 14.68
CA VAL A 91 20.02 17.55 15.25
C VAL A 91 20.01 17.36 16.78
N LYS A 92 19.22 18.15 17.51
CA LYS A 92 19.06 17.98 18.97
C LYS A 92 17.90 17.06 19.31
N LEU A 93 18.05 16.22 20.34
CA LEU A 93 16.96 15.44 20.94
C LEU A 93 15.75 16.32 21.33
N SER A 94 15.98 17.59 21.66
CA SER A 94 14.94 18.57 22.00
C SER A 94 14.24 19.19 20.80
N CYS A 95 14.77 19.09 19.57
CA CYS A 95 14.23 19.75 18.38
C CYS A 95 13.32 18.83 17.55
N LYS A 96 12.21 18.36 18.14
CA LYS A 96 11.29 17.39 17.50
C LYS A 96 10.15 17.99 16.66
N ARG A 97 9.95 19.31 16.70
CA ARG A 97 8.76 19.99 16.12
C ARG A 97 9.02 20.71 14.79
N ASN A 98 10.26 21.05 14.48
CA ASN A 98 10.57 21.88 13.31
C ASN A 98 10.71 21.02 12.05
N HIS A 99 9.97 21.38 11.00
CA HIS A 99 10.06 20.76 9.67
C HIS A 99 11.03 21.53 8.77
N THR A 100 11.77 20.81 7.93
CA THR A 100 12.81 21.39 7.07
C THR A 100 12.93 20.64 5.73
N TRP A 101 13.49 21.35 4.75
CA TRP A 101 13.97 20.80 3.48
C TRP A 101 15.48 20.56 3.48
N LYS A 102 16.19 21.17 4.43
CA LYS A 102 17.64 21.23 4.46
C LYS A 102 18.20 20.03 5.21
N THR A 103 19.30 19.49 4.69
CA THR A 103 20.11 18.48 5.35
C THR A 103 21.52 19.02 5.61
N CYS A 104 22.15 18.58 6.70
CA CYS A 104 23.56 18.85 6.94
C CYS A 104 24.40 18.14 5.87
N PRO A 105 25.39 18.79 5.23
CA PRO A 105 26.26 18.12 4.27
C PRO A 105 27.13 17.03 4.94
N ASP A 106 27.55 17.23 6.18
CA ASP A 106 28.48 16.32 6.87
C ASP A 106 27.78 15.05 7.36
N CYS A 107 26.69 15.20 8.14
CA CYS A 107 26.00 14.07 8.75
C CYS A 107 24.73 13.63 8.00
N LYS A 108 24.33 14.34 6.93
CA LYS A 108 23.14 14.03 6.09
C LYS A 108 21.81 13.98 6.86
N ILE A 109 21.78 14.51 8.08
CA ILE A 109 20.59 14.59 8.92
C ILE A 109 19.77 15.84 8.54
N ALA A 110 18.44 15.79 8.69
CA ALA A 110 17.56 16.94 8.48
C ALA A 110 17.77 18.03 9.55
N VAL A 111 18.03 19.27 9.11
CA VAL A 111 18.38 20.42 9.96
C VAL A 111 17.39 21.57 9.75
N CYS A 112 16.73 22.02 10.81
CA CYS A 112 15.96 23.27 10.75
C CYS A 112 16.88 24.50 10.82
N SER A 113 16.42 25.67 10.36
CA SER A 113 17.23 26.90 10.36
C SER A 113 17.78 27.29 11.73
N LYS A 114 17.12 26.89 12.83
CA LYS A 114 17.60 27.13 14.21
C LYS A 114 18.76 26.22 14.63
N CYS A 115 18.88 25.05 14.00
CA CYS A 115 19.92 24.06 14.28
C CYS A 115 21.02 24.06 13.22
N ALA A 116 20.96 24.98 12.25
CA ALA A 116 21.99 25.19 11.26
C ALA A 116 23.07 26.11 11.85
N SER A 117 24.34 25.77 11.66
CA SER A 117 25.46 26.66 11.94
C SER A 117 25.58 27.71 10.84
N ARG A 118 26.35 28.79 11.09
CA ARG A 118 26.55 29.88 10.12
C ARG A 118 27.33 29.44 8.88
N GLU A 119 28.14 28.39 8.98
CA GLU A 119 29.09 27.96 7.95
C GLU A 119 28.70 26.63 7.28
N VAL A 120 27.41 26.44 7.02
CA VAL A 120 26.90 25.37 6.14
C VAL A 120 26.86 23.97 6.78
N GLY A 121 26.74 23.86 8.11
CA GLY A 121 26.60 22.57 8.83
C GLY A 121 25.45 22.53 9.83
N CYS A 122 25.25 21.40 10.52
CA CYS A 122 24.47 21.40 11.77
C CYS A 122 25.36 21.83 12.95
N ILE A 123 24.74 22.36 14.01
CA ILE A 123 25.47 22.82 15.20
C ILE A 123 26.32 21.69 15.82
N ASP A 124 25.82 20.45 15.85
CA ASP A 124 26.57 19.33 16.43
C ASP A 124 27.83 18.97 15.63
N CYS A 125 27.79 19.09 14.29
CA CYS A 125 28.98 18.90 13.45
C CYS A 125 29.99 20.03 13.67
N TYR A 126 29.51 21.27 13.77
CA TYR A 126 30.36 22.43 14.04
C TYR A 126 31.08 22.33 15.39
N GLU A 127 30.35 22.00 16.46
CA GLU A 127 30.92 21.86 17.81
C GLU A 127 31.95 20.73 17.92
N ASN A 128 31.81 19.66 17.12
CA ASN A 128 32.75 18.53 17.09
C ASN A 128 34.00 18.81 16.24
N SER A 129 33.97 19.76 15.29
CA SER A 129 35.15 20.16 14.50
C SER A 129 36.04 21.18 15.22
N THR A 130 35.49 21.89 16.21
CA THR A 130 36.22 22.88 17.02
C THR A 130 36.84 22.30 18.31
N LYS A 131 36.70 20.99 18.53
CA LYS A 131 37.34 20.24 19.61
C LYS A 131 38.47 19.41 19.06
#